data_AF-C9JJZ6-F1
#
_entry.id   AF-C9JJZ6-F1
#
_cell.length_a   1.000
_cell.length_b   1.000
_cell.length_c   1.000
_cell.angle_alpha   90.00
_cell.angle_beta   90.00
_cell.angle_gamma   90.00
#
_symmetry.space_group_name_H-M   'P 1'
#
loop_
_entity.id
_entity.type
_entity.pdbx_description
1 polymer ?
#
loop_
_entity_poly.entity_id
_entity_poly.type
_entity_poly.pdbx_seq_one_letter_code
_entity_poly.pdbx_strand_id
1 'polypeptide(L)'
;MPPPRVFKSFLSLLFQGLSVLLSLAGDVLVSMYREVCSIRFLFTAVSLLSLFLSAFWLGLLYLVSPLENEPKEMLTLSEYHERVRSQGQQLQQLQAELDKLHKEVSTVRAANSERVAKLVFQRLNEDFVRKPDYALSSVGASIDLQKTSHDYADRNTAYFWNRFSFWNYARPPTVILEPHVFPGNCWAFEGDQGQVVIQLPGRVQLSDITLQHP
;
A
#
# COMPACT_ATOMS: atom_id res chain seq x y z
N MET A 1 -22.76 -58.18 -23.90
CA MET A 1 -23.83 -58.29 -22.88
C MET A 1 -23.89 -56.98 -22.10
N PRO A 2 -25.02 -56.25 -22.07
CA PRO A 2 -25.14 -55.03 -21.28
C PRO A 2 -25.36 -55.38 -19.79
N PRO A 3 -24.82 -54.59 -18.85
CA PRO A 3 -25.01 -54.84 -17.42
C PRO A 3 -26.48 -54.61 -17.00
N PRO A 4 -26.99 -55.34 -16.00
CA PRO A 4 -28.39 -55.29 -15.61
C PRO A 4 -28.75 -53.91 -15.02
N ARG A 5 -29.85 -53.32 -15.52
CA ARG A 5 -30.38 -51.98 -15.14
C ARG A 5 -30.55 -51.79 -13.63
N VAL A 6 -30.76 -52.86 -12.89
CA VAL A 6 -30.98 -52.85 -11.43
C VAL A 6 -29.74 -52.39 -10.66
N PHE A 7 -28.53 -52.76 -11.11
CA PHE A 7 -27.28 -52.43 -10.43
C PHE A 7 -26.95 -50.93 -10.48
N LYS A 8 -27.31 -50.26 -11.58
CA LYS A 8 -27.13 -48.80 -11.73
C LYS A 8 -28.04 -48.00 -10.79
N SER A 9 -29.27 -48.47 -10.59
CA SER A 9 -30.23 -47.81 -9.70
C SER A 9 -29.79 -47.88 -8.24
N PHE A 10 -29.33 -49.05 -7.80
CA PHE A 10 -28.86 -49.27 -6.43
C PHE A 10 -27.60 -48.44 -6.12
N LEU A 11 -26.63 -48.41 -7.03
CA LEU A 11 -25.43 -47.58 -6.89
C LEU A 11 -25.77 -46.09 -6.81
N SER A 12 -26.75 -45.60 -7.59
CA SER A 12 -27.14 -44.19 -7.52
C SER A 12 -27.76 -43.82 -6.17
N LEU A 13 -28.57 -44.70 -5.59
CA LEU A 13 -29.19 -44.49 -4.28
C LEU A 13 -28.15 -44.52 -3.16
N LEU A 14 -27.17 -45.43 -3.26
CA LEU A 14 -26.03 -45.48 -2.33
C LEU A 14 -25.19 -44.21 -2.41
N PHE A 15 -24.88 -43.74 -3.63
CA PHE A 15 -24.10 -42.52 -3.84
C PHE A 15 -24.85 -41.28 -3.34
N GLN A 16 -26.17 -41.24 -3.55
CA GLN A 16 -27.02 -40.15 -3.08
C GLN A 16 -27.13 -40.15 -1.55
N GLY A 17 -27.32 -41.32 -0.92
CA GLY A 17 -27.27 -41.45 0.54
C GLY A 17 -25.92 -41.06 1.14
N LEU A 18 -24.82 -41.48 0.51
CA LEU A 18 -23.47 -41.14 0.95
C LEU A 18 -23.19 -39.63 0.83
N SER A 19 -23.65 -39.01 -0.26
CA SER A 19 -23.49 -37.56 -0.48
C SER A 19 -24.20 -36.71 0.57
N VAL A 20 -25.41 -37.11 0.99
CA VAL A 20 -26.17 -36.43 2.04
C VAL A 20 -25.52 -36.61 3.42
N LEU A 21 -24.96 -37.79 3.69
CA LEU A 21 -24.23 -38.05 4.93
C LEU A 21 -22.94 -37.23 5.00
N LEU A 22 -22.21 -37.11 3.88
CA LEU A 22 -21.00 -36.30 3.76
C LEU A 22 -21.28 -34.80 3.88
N SER A 23 -22.38 -34.30 3.31
CA SER A 23 -22.76 -32.89 3.46
C SER A 23 -23.16 -32.57 4.91
N LEU A 24 -23.94 -33.44 5.54
CA LEU A 24 -24.34 -33.26 6.94
C LEU A 24 -23.13 -33.31 7.90
N ALA A 25 -22.19 -34.23 7.66
CA ALA A 25 -20.94 -34.29 8.43
C ALA A 25 -20.08 -33.03 8.21
N GLY A 26 -20.03 -32.51 6.97
CA GLY A 26 -19.33 -31.27 6.63
C GLY A 26 -19.91 -30.05 7.36
N ASP A 27 -21.24 -29.90 7.38
CA ASP A 27 -21.91 -28.78 8.03
C ASP A 27 -21.72 -28.79 9.56
N VAL A 28 -21.76 -29.97 10.19
CA VAL A 28 -21.45 -30.13 11.62
C VAL A 28 -19.99 -29.78 11.92
N LEU A 29 -19.06 -30.22 11.07
CA LEU A 29 -17.63 -29.92 11.23
C LEU A 29 -17.34 -28.42 11.09
N VAL A 30 -17.97 -27.75 10.12
CA VAL A 30 -17.84 -26.30 9.89
C VAL A 30 -18.44 -25.51 11.06
N SER A 31 -19.59 -25.95 11.60
CA SER A 31 -20.21 -25.34 12.77
C SER A 31 -19.33 -25.46 14.02
N MET A 32 -18.78 -26.65 14.28
CA MET A 32 -17.86 -26.87 15.40
C MET A 32 -16.58 -26.03 15.26
N TYR A 33 -16.01 -25.93 14.06
CA TYR A 33 -14.82 -25.11 13.81
C TYR A 33 -15.11 -23.61 14.04
N ARG A 34 -16.28 -23.13 13.60
CA ARG A 34 -16.70 -21.73 13.78
C ARG A 34 -16.85 -21.34 15.26
N GLU A 35 -17.43 -22.21 16.08
CA GLU A 35 -17.58 -21.98 17.52
C GLU A 35 -16.22 -21.99 18.24
N VAL A 36 -15.33 -22.93 17.92
CA VAL A 36 -13.98 -23.00 18.51
C VAL A 36 -13.15 -21.78 18.13
N CYS A 37 -13.22 -21.31 16.88
CA CYS A 37 -12.57 -20.07 16.46
C CYS A 37 -13.13 -18.84 17.18
N SER A 38 -14.45 -18.78 17.38
CA SER A 38 -15.11 -17.69 18.11
C SER A 38 -14.68 -17.63 19.57
N ILE A 39 -14.58 -18.78 20.26
CA ILE A 39 -14.14 -18.84 21.67
C ILE A 39 -12.67 -18.45 21.79
N ARG A 40 -11.81 -18.94 20.89
CA ARG A 40 -10.39 -18.55 20.88
C ARG A 40 -10.20 -17.06 20.62
N PHE A 41 -10.94 -16.50 19.67
CA PHE A 41 -10.94 -15.06 19.38
C PHE A 41 -11.39 -14.24 20.59
N LEU A 42 -12.46 -14.65 21.25
CA LEU A 42 -12.99 -13.99 22.45
C LEU A 42 -11.97 -14.01 23.60
N PHE A 43 -11.31 -15.14 23.84
CA PHE A 43 -10.26 -15.24 24.85
C PHE A 43 -9.07 -14.33 24.53
N THR A 44 -8.63 -14.29 23.26
CA THR A 44 -7.54 -13.40 22.84
C THR A 44 -7.92 -11.92 22.97
N ALA A 45 -9.15 -11.54 22.62
CA ALA A 45 -9.62 -10.16 22.74
C ALA A 45 -9.69 -9.71 24.20
N VAL A 46 -10.20 -10.56 25.10
CA VAL A 46 -10.25 -10.27 26.55
C VAL A 46 -8.83 -10.16 27.13
N SER A 47 -7.92 -11.04 26.73
CA SER A 47 -6.52 -10.98 27.18
C SER A 47 -5.84 -9.68 26.74
N LEU A 48 -6.01 -9.26 25.49
CA LEU A 48 -5.46 -8.00 24.98
C LEU A 48 -6.07 -6.77 25.66
N LEU A 49 -7.38 -6.78 25.91
CA LEU A 49 -8.07 -5.69 26.61
C LEU A 49 -7.53 -5.53 28.04
N SER A 50 -7.30 -6.65 28.75
CA SER A 50 -6.72 -6.63 30.09
C SER A 50 -5.31 -6.03 30.13
N LEU A 51 -4.46 -6.43 29.17
CA LEU A 51 -3.12 -5.85 29.02
C LEU A 51 -3.18 -4.35 28.73
N PHE A 52 -4.08 -3.90 27.86
CA PHE A 52 -4.26 -2.49 27.54
C PHE A 52 -4.70 -1.67 28.78
N LEU A 53 -5.70 -2.16 29.52
CA LEU A 53 -6.21 -1.47 30.70
C LEU A 53 -5.17 -1.37 31.82
N SER A 54 -4.36 -2.40 32.03
CA SER A 54 -3.27 -2.37 33.01
C SER A 54 -2.15 -1.40 32.63
N ALA A 55 -1.75 -1.36 31.35
CA ALA A 55 -0.76 -0.39 30.86
C ALA A 55 -1.28 1.06 30.98
N PHE A 56 -2.56 1.28 30.68
CA PHE A 56 -3.19 2.58 30.84
C PHE A 56 -3.24 3.02 32.31
N TRP A 57 -3.59 2.11 33.23
CA TRP A 57 -3.59 2.38 34.66
C TRP A 57 -2.19 2.72 35.19
N LEU A 58 -1.17 1.98 34.76
CA LEU A 58 0.23 2.29 35.07
C LEU A 58 0.63 3.66 34.52
N GLY A 59 0.27 3.98 33.27
CA GLY A 59 0.52 5.28 32.67
C GLY A 59 -0.12 6.43 33.44
N LEU A 60 -1.33 6.24 33.95
CA LEU A 60 -2.03 7.24 34.77
C LEU A 60 -1.31 7.47 36.12
N LEU A 61 -0.84 6.40 36.77
CA LEU A 61 -0.02 6.50 37.99
C LEU A 61 1.31 7.22 37.73
N TYR A 62 1.94 6.97 36.57
CA TYR A 62 3.15 7.67 36.13
C TYR A 62 2.92 9.13 35.77
N LEU A 63 1.68 9.53 35.42
CA LEU A 63 1.34 10.92 35.09
C LEU A 63 0.97 11.75 36.34
N VAL A 64 0.49 11.09 37.40
CA VAL A 64 0.20 11.73 38.70
C VAL A 64 1.48 11.94 39.52
N SER A 65 2.44 11.01 39.44
CA SER A 65 3.72 11.07 40.17
C SER A 65 4.63 12.30 39.91
N PRO A 66 4.66 12.94 38.72
CA PRO A 66 5.54 14.07 38.44
C PRO A 66 5.02 15.40 39.01
N LEU A 67 3.73 15.50 39.37
CA LEU A 67 3.15 16.77 39.83
C LEU A 67 3.46 17.07 41.31
N GLU A 68 3.82 16.05 42.09
CA GLU A 68 4.12 16.19 43.53
C GLU A 68 5.56 16.68 43.80
N ASN A 69 6.43 16.67 42.79
CA ASN A 69 7.88 16.86 42.94
C ASN A 69 8.35 18.22 42.40
N GLU A 70 7.71 19.31 42.83
CA GLU A 70 8.33 20.63 42.72
C GLU A 70 9.25 20.83 43.93
N PRO A 71 10.58 20.92 43.76
CA PRO A 71 11.49 21.19 44.86
C PRO A 71 11.29 22.64 45.30
N LYS A 72 10.62 22.85 46.44
CA LYS A 72 10.61 24.13 47.17
C LYS A 72 11.95 24.33 47.87
N GLU A 73 13.03 24.43 47.10
CA GLU A 73 14.26 25.03 47.60
C GLU A 73 14.02 26.53 47.69
N MET A 74 13.89 27.02 48.93
CA MET A 74 13.69 28.43 49.21
C MET A 74 15.02 29.17 49.00
N LEU A 75 15.36 29.40 47.74
CA LEU A 75 16.49 30.22 47.33
C LEU A 75 16.29 31.65 47.84
N THR A 76 17.35 32.29 48.34
CA THR A 76 17.24 33.69 48.75
C THR A 76 16.85 34.56 47.55
N LEU A 77 15.97 35.55 47.76
CA LEU A 77 15.40 36.38 46.68
C LEU A 77 16.48 36.99 45.77
N SER A 78 17.66 37.30 46.33
CA SER A 78 18.83 37.80 45.60
C SER A 78 19.44 36.77 44.65
N GLU A 79 19.63 35.52 45.08
CA GLU A 79 20.18 34.44 44.24
C GLU A 79 19.21 34.06 43.11
N TYR A 80 17.90 34.11 43.39
CA TYR A 80 16.86 33.88 42.38
C TYR A 80 16.91 34.94 41.28
N HIS A 81 16.99 36.22 41.65
CA HIS A 81 17.10 37.31 40.68
C HIS A 81 18.37 37.23 39.83
N GLU A 82 19.48 36.77 40.39
CA GLU A 82 20.73 36.61 39.65
C GLU A 82 20.67 35.46 38.65
N ARG A 83 20.09 34.31 39.03
CA ARG A 83 19.89 33.16 38.13
C ARG A 83 18.90 33.45 37.00
N VAL A 84 17.81 34.15 37.30
CA VAL A 84 16.84 34.58 36.27
C VAL A 84 17.49 35.54 35.28
N ARG A 85 18.37 36.43 35.75
CA ARG A 85 19.10 37.36 34.87
C ARG A 85 20.09 36.62 33.97
N SER A 86 20.88 35.69 34.51
CA SER A 86 21.87 34.94 33.72
C SER A 86 21.20 34.00 32.71
N GLN A 87 20.14 33.29 33.13
CA GLN A 87 19.35 32.44 32.22
C GLN A 87 18.63 33.27 31.15
N GLY A 88 18.11 34.45 31.52
CA GLY A 88 17.49 35.38 30.58
C GLY A 88 18.45 35.84 29.49
N GLN A 89 19.71 36.14 29.84
CA GLN A 89 20.75 36.49 28.88
C GLN A 89 21.09 35.33 27.94
N GLN A 90 21.21 34.12 28.48
CA GLN A 90 21.51 32.92 27.69
C GLN A 90 20.37 32.58 26.72
N LEU A 91 19.12 32.72 27.14
CA LEU A 91 17.94 32.54 26.28
C LEU A 91 17.89 33.58 25.15
N GLN A 92 18.20 34.84 25.46
CA GLN A 92 18.28 35.91 24.45
C GLN A 92 19.33 35.62 23.39
N GLN A 93 20.51 35.12 23.81
CA GLN A 93 21.56 34.75 22.88
C GLN A 93 21.17 33.55 22.01
N LEU A 94 20.55 32.52 22.61
CA LEU A 94 20.06 31.36 21.87
C LEU A 94 18.98 31.75 20.86
N GLN A 95 18.08 32.66 21.22
CA GLN A 95 17.05 33.19 20.31
C GLN A 95 17.68 33.94 19.14
N ALA A 96 18.71 34.75 19.38
CA ALA A 96 19.42 35.45 18.31
C ALA A 96 20.14 34.49 17.35
N GLU A 97 20.75 33.42 17.87
CA GLU A 97 21.34 32.36 17.04
C GLU A 97 20.30 31.59 16.24
N LEU A 98 19.15 31.28 16.83
CA LEU A 98 18.06 30.56 16.16
C LEU A 98 17.45 31.43 15.05
N ASP A 99 17.23 32.72 15.31
CA ASP A 99 16.76 33.68 14.30
C ASP A 99 17.76 33.83 13.14
N LYS A 100 19.05 33.86 13.44
CA LYS A 100 20.11 33.89 12.43
C LYS A 100 20.09 32.61 11.59
N LEU A 101 20.05 31.44 12.22
CA LEU A 101 20.00 30.15 11.54
C LEU A 101 18.74 30.03 10.68
N HIS A 102 17.59 30.49 11.18
CA HIS A 102 16.33 30.47 10.44
C HIS A 102 16.39 31.35 9.18
N LYS A 103 17.06 32.51 9.26
CA LYS A 103 17.33 33.37 8.09
C LYS A 103 18.27 32.70 7.09
N GLU A 104 19.33 32.06 7.55
CA GLU A 104 20.26 31.33 6.67
C GLU A 104 19.55 30.16 5.96
N VAL A 105 18.79 29.35 6.71
CA VAL A 105 18.02 28.22 6.17
C VAL A 105 16.96 28.68 5.18
N SER A 106 16.22 29.75 5.48
CA SER A 106 15.18 30.26 4.56
C SER A 106 15.79 30.80 3.26
N THR A 107 16.93 31.49 3.34
CA THR A 107 17.66 31.98 2.15
C THR A 107 18.19 30.83 1.30
N VAL A 108 18.82 29.83 1.92
CA VAL A 108 19.31 28.62 1.24
C VAL A 108 18.16 27.84 0.62
N ARG A 109 17.03 27.69 1.33
CA ARG A 109 15.84 26.99 0.83
C ARG A 109 15.26 27.68 -0.40
N ALA A 110 15.14 29.01 -0.39
CA ALA A 110 14.66 29.78 -1.55
C ALA A 110 15.60 29.60 -2.75
N ALA A 111 16.90 29.84 -2.56
CA ALA A 111 17.90 29.70 -3.62
C ALA A 111 18.04 28.27 -4.17
N ASN A 112 17.77 27.25 -3.35
CA ASN A 112 17.79 25.85 -3.80
C ASN A 112 16.47 25.45 -4.47
N SER A 113 15.33 25.96 -3.99
CA SER A 113 14.01 25.66 -4.60
C SER A 113 13.92 26.08 -6.06
N GLU A 114 14.46 27.24 -6.43
CA GLU A 114 14.50 27.69 -7.83
C GLU A 114 15.40 26.80 -8.69
N ARG A 115 16.57 26.40 -8.17
CA ARG A 115 17.48 25.50 -8.88
C ARG A 115 16.86 24.13 -9.10
N VAL A 116 16.24 23.56 -8.06
CA VAL A 116 15.54 22.28 -8.13
C VAL A 116 14.36 22.37 -9.10
N ALA A 117 13.53 23.42 -9.01
CA ALA A 117 12.43 23.63 -9.94
C ALA A 117 12.94 23.72 -11.38
N LYS A 118 14.00 24.50 -11.64
CA LYS A 118 14.61 24.61 -12.97
C LYS A 118 15.16 23.27 -13.48
N LEU A 119 15.81 22.48 -12.62
CA LEU A 119 16.31 21.14 -12.95
C LEU A 119 15.18 20.16 -13.28
N VAL A 120 14.09 20.20 -12.49
CA VAL A 120 12.90 19.37 -12.72
C VAL A 120 12.23 19.76 -14.03
N PHE A 121 12.02 21.06 -14.29
CA PHE A 121 11.48 21.53 -15.56
C PHE A 121 12.37 21.16 -16.74
N GLN A 122 13.68 21.24 -16.59
CA GLN A 122 14.61 20.85 -17.66
C GLN A 122 14.52 19.35 -17.97
N ARG A 123 14.56 18.48 -16.95
CA ARG A 123 14.34 17.03 -17.11
C ARG A 123 13.02 16.71 -17.78
N LEU A 124 11.92 17.31 -17.30
CA LEU A 124 10.59 17.12 -17.88
C LEU A 124 10.53 17.56 -19.35
N ASN A 125 11.21 18.65 -19.70
CA ASN A 125 11.21 19.18 -21.06
C ASN A 125 12.13 18.40 -22.01
N GLU A 126 13.13 17.68 -21.48
CA GLU A 126 13.96 16.73 -22.22
C GLU A 126 13.19 15.43 -22.51
N ASP A 127 12.37 14.97 -21.56
CA ASP A 127 11.56 13.74 -21.70
C ASP A 127 10.26 13.95 -22.52
N PHE A 128 9.80 15.20 -22.67
CA PHE A 128 8.58 15.50 -23.42
C PHE A 128 8.83 15.44 -24.93
N VAL A 129 8.38 14.36 -25.56
CA VAL A 129 8.34 14.25 -27.03
C VAL A 129 7.46 15.38 -27.56
N ARG A 130 8.02 16.28 -28.38
CA ARG A 130 7.30 17.43 -28.99
C ARG A 130 6.26 17.04 -30.04
N LYS A 131 5.87 15.76 -30.11
CA LYS A 131 4.88 15.22 -31.05
C LYS A 131 3.66 14.73 -30.27
N PRO A 132 2.43 14.93 -30.79
CA PRO A 132 1.22 14.47 -30.13
C PRO A 132 1.18 12.94 -30.07
N ASP A 133 0.79 12.40 -28.92
CA ASP A 133 0.56 10.97 -28.75
C ASP A 133 -0.87 10.60 -29.15
N TYR A 134 -1.02 9.97 -30.32
CA TYR A 134 -2.30 9.45 -30.81
C TYR A 134 -2.67 8.10 -30.20
N ALA A 135 -1.74 7.41 -29.55
CA ALA A 135 -1.96 6.13 -28.88
C ALA A 135 -2.42 6.31 -27.42
N LEU A 136 -2.56 7.54 -26.94
CA LEU A 136 -2.98 7.84 -25.57
C LEU A 136 -4.45 7.44 -25.33
N SER A 137 -4.72 6.74 -24.23
CA SER A 137 -6.07 6.27 -23.85
C SER A 137 -7.06 7.44 -23.69
N SER A 138 -6.62 8.56 -23.12
CA SER A 138 -7.45 9.76 -22.95
C SER A 138 -7.85 10.45 -24.26
N VAL A 139 -7.11 10.20 -25.35
CA VAL A 139 -7.42 10.69 -26.71
C VAL A 139 -8.42 9.74 -27.42
N GLY A 140 -8.69 8.57 -26.84
CA GLY A 140 -9.62 7.58 -27.36
C GLY A 140 -8.95 6.38 -28.04
N ALA A 141 -7.64 6.19 -27.85
CA ALA A 141 -6.97 4.97 -28.26
C ALA A 141 -7.39 3.80 -27.35
N SER A 142 -7.44 2.59 -27.91
CA SER A 142 -7.82 1.38 -27.18
C SER A 142 -7.02 0.18 -27.65
N ILE A 143 -7.09 -0.94 -26.92
CA ILE A 143 -6.35 -2.16 -27.24
C ILE A 143 -7.30 -3.22 -27.77
N ASP A 144 -6.91 -3.85 -28.88
CA ASP A 144 -7.58 -5.04 -29.41
C ASP A 144 -7.13 -6.26 -28.60
N LEU A 145 -7.89 -6.59 -27.56
CA LEU A 145 -7.59 -7.70 -26.64
C LEU A 145 -7.54 -9.06 -27.33
N GLN A 146 -8.21 -9.24 -28.49
CA GLN A 146 -8.22 -10.53 -29.19
C GLN A 146 -6.93 -10.80 -29.95
N LYS A 147 -6.22 -9.73 -30.35
CA LYS A 147 -4.96 -9.82 -31.08
C LYS A 147 -3.76 -9.54 -30.20
N THR A 148 -3.97 -9.08 -28.97
CA THR A 148 -2.91 -8.81 -28.00
C THR A 148 -2.56 -10.10 -27.26
N SER A 149 -1.28 -10.26 -26.92
CA SER A 149 -0.82 -11.39 -26.09
C SER A 149 -1.55 -11.44 -24.75
N HIS A 150 -1.64 -12.64 -24.18
CA HIS A 150 -2.25 -12.81 -22.86
C HIS A 150 -1.40 -12.15 -21.77
N ASP A 151 -2.10 -11.59 -20.79
CA ASP A 151 -1.49 -10.98 -19.60
C ASP A 151 -0.68 -12.03 -18.83
N TYR A 152 0.47 -11.60 -18.33
CA TYR A 152 1.31 -12.45 -17.49
C TYR A 152 0.57 -12.84 -16.22
N ALA A 153 0.37 -14.14 -16.02
CA ALA A 153 -0.13 -14.68 -14.77
C ALA A 153 1.04 -15.20 -13.92
N ASP A 154 1.24 -14.62 -12.74
CA ASP A 154 2.23 -15.13 -11.80
C ASP A 154 1.77 -16.49 -11.26
N ARG A 155 2.34 -17.56 -11.80
CA ARG A 155 2.09 -18.94 -11.38
C ARG A 155 2.94 -19.35 -10.18
N ASN A 156 3.80 -18.47 -9.67
CA ASN A 156 4.68 -18.83 -8.57
C ASN A 156 3.88 -18.95 -7.26
N THR A 157 3.67 -20.20 -6.83
CA THR A 157 2.96 -20.57 -5.61
C THR A 157 3.75 -20.31 -4.32
N ALA A 158 4.98 -19.79 -4.41
CA ALA A 158 5.84 -19.52 -3.27
C ALA A 158 5.28 -18.46 -2.33
N TYR A 159 4.47 -17.52 -2.84
CA TYR A 159 3.74 -16.58 -2.01
C TYR A 159 2.41 -17.22 -1.59
N PHE A 160 2.30 -17.61 -0.32
CA PHE A 160 1.07 -18.16 0.28
C PHE A 160 -0.19 -17.32 -0.04
N TRP A 161 0.00 -16.01 -0.23
CA TRP A 161 -1.06 -15.06 -0.61
C TRP A 161 -1.46 -15.08 -2.09
N ASN A 162 -0.58 -15.49 -3.03
CA ASN A 162 -0.95 -15.69 -4.45
C ASN A 162 -1.99 -16.81 -4.63
N ARG A 163 -2.05 -17.77 -3.69
CA ARG A 163 -3.04 -18.85 -3.70
C ARG A 163 -4.48 -18.34 -3.54
N PHE A 164 -4.66 -17.17 -2.92
CA PHE A 164 -5.97 -16.57 -2.72
C PHE A 164 -6.36 -15.59 -3.84
N SER A 165 -5.50 -15.38 -4.86
CA SER A 165 -5.76 -14.57 -6.08
C SER A 165 -6.26 -13.13 -5.85
N PHE A 166 -6.27 -12.62 -4.61
CA PHE A 166 -6.79 -11.28 -4.29
C PHE A 166 -5.85 -10.14 -4.68
N TRP A 167 -4.59 -10.45 -5.03
CA TRP A 167 -3.56 -9.46 -5.35
C TRP A 167 -2.82 -9.88 -6.62
N ASN A 168 -3.53 -9.86 -7.76
CA ASN A 168 -2.86 -9.97 -9.06
C ASN A 168 -2.13 -8.64 -9.32
N TYR A 169 -0.79 -8.67 -9.23
CA TYR A 169 0.06 -7.51 -9.55
C TYR A 169 0.12 -7.23 -11.06
N ALA A 170 -0.32 -8.18 -11.89
CA ALA A 170 -0.38 -8.03 -13.33
C ALA A 170 -1.34 -6.91 -13.70
N ARG A 171 -0.82 -5.88 -14.37
CA ARG A 171 -1.63 -4.80 -14.93
C ARG A 171 -2.20 -5.22 -16.29
N PRO A 172 -3.42 -4.77 -16.63
CA PRO A 172 -3.96 -4.98 -17.97
C PRO A 172 -3.12 -4.24 -19.02
N PRO A 173 -3.21 -4.64 -20.30
CA PRO A 173 -2.42 -4.03 -21.37
C PRO A 173 -2.74 -2.56 -21.56
N THR A 174 -3.93 -2.10 -21.14
CA THR A 174 -4.36 -0.69 -21.25
C THR A 174 -3.42 0.29 -20.57
N VAL A 175 -2.63 -0.17 -19.59
CA VAL A 175 -1.64 0.65 -18.87
C VAL A 175 -0.57 1.24 -19.79
N ILE A 176 -0.25 0.59 -20.91
CA ILE A 176 0.77 1.09 -21.85
C ILE A 176 0.32 2.36 -22.59
N LEU A 177 -0.99 2.64 -22.60
CA LEU A 177 -1.59 3.82 -23.22
C LEU A 177 -1.81 4.96 -22.19
N GLU A 178 -1.35 4.78 -20.95
CA GLU A 178 -1.44 5.78 -19.90
C GLU A 178 -0.14 6.61 -19.83
N PRO A 179 -0.22 7.89 -19.45
CA PRO A 179 0.97 8.75 -19.37
C PRO A 179 1.87 8.45 -18.15
N HIS A 180 1.43 7.61 -17.22
CA HIS A 180 2.11 7.40 -15.94
C HIS A 180 3.13 6.26 -16.03
N VAL A 181 4.42 6.60 -16.07
CA VAL A 181 5.51 5.61 -16.10
C VAL A 181 6.24 5.61 -14.76
N PHE A 182 5.98 4.59 -13.94
CA PHE A 182 6.66 4.36 -12.67
C PHE A 182 6.86 2.86 -12.40
N PRO A 183 7.81 2.47 -11.55
CA PRO A 183 8.08 1.06 -11.27
C PRO A 183 6.82 0.30 -10.83
N GLY A 184 6.47 -0.77 -11.55
CA GLY A 184 5.26 -1.57 -11.32
C GLY A 184 4.00 -1.13 -12.07
N ASN A 185 4.05 -0.01 -12.82
CA ASN A 185 2.97 0.39 -13.74
C ASN A 185 3.30 0.01 -15.18
N CYS A 186 3.45 -1.28 -15.44
CA CYS A 186 3.73 -1.82 -16.75
C CYS A 186 2.89 -3.07 -17.01
N TRP A 187 2.64 -3.33 -18.29
CA TRP A 187 2.03 -4.57 -18.73
C TRP A 187 3.12 -5.60 -19.00
N ALA A 188 2.89 -6.82 -18.53
CA ALA A 188 3.78 -7.95 -18.73
C ALA A 188 3.04 -9.08 -19.46
N PHE A 189 3.75 -9.81 -20.30
CA PHE A 189 3.28 -10.99 -21.01
C PHE A 189 4.20 -12.19 -20.71
N GLU A 190 3.73 -13.41 -20.96
CA GLU A 190 4.51 -14.64 -20.75
C GLU A 190 5.55 -14.84 -21.86
N GLY A 191 6.80 -15.10 -21.47
CA GLY A 191 7.91 -15.37 -22.40
C GLY A 191 8.70 -14.14 -22.81
N ASP A 192 9.47 -14.29 -23.88
CA ASP A 192 10.35 -13.26 -24.47
C ASP A 192 9.73 -12.59 -25.72
N GLN A 193 8.70 -13.20 -26.30
CA GLN A 193 8.00 -12.70 -27.49
C GLN A 193 6.54 -12.39 -27.18
N GLY A 194 6.13 -11.15 -27.43
CA GLY A 194 4.76 -10.68 -27.22
C GLY A 194 4.33 -9.71 -28.32
N GLN A 195 3.02 -9.56 -28.49
CA GLN A 195 2.45 -8.60 -29.42
C GLN A 195 1.30 -7.82 -28.76
N VAL A 196 1.16 -6.56 -29.15
CA VAL A 196 0.04 -5.71 -28.75
C VAL A 196 -0.50 -4.97 -29.95
N VAL A 197 -1.82 -4.90 -30.06
CA VAL A 197 -2.50 -4.22 -31.15
C VAL A 197 -3.29 -3.05 -30.60
N ILE A 198 -2.86 -1.85 -30.97
CA ILE A 198 -3.45 -0.58 -30.53
C ILE A 198 -4.36 -0.04 -31.65
N GLN A 199 -5.62 0.20 -31.31
CA GLN A 199 -6.60 0.85 -32.16
C GLN A 199 -6.56 2.36 -31.89
N LEU A 200 -6.12 3.12 -32.89
CA LEU A 200 -6.07 4.57 -32.82
C LEU A 200 -7.46 5.18 -33.06
N PRO A 201 -7.78 6.33 -32.45
CA PRO A 201 -9.10 6.97 -32.56
C PRO A 201 -9.42 7.49 -33.97
N GLY A 202 -8.42 7.60 -34.85
CA GLY A 202 -8.59 8.04 -36.22
C GLY A 202 -7.49 7.51 -37.13
N ARG A 203 -7.68 7.68 -38.45
CA ARG A 203 -6.65 7.34 -39.44
C ARG A 203 -5.52 8.37 -39.36
N VAL A 204 -4.35 7.93 -38.93
CA VAL A 204 -3.13 8.75 -38.86
C VAL A 204 -2.00 8.11 -39.67
N GLN A 205 -1.08 8.92 -40.17
CA GLN A 205 0.16 8.45 -40.77
C GLN A 205 1.24 8.39 -39.69
N LEU A 206 1.72 7.19 -39.38
CA LEU A 206 2.76 6.99 -38.37
C LEU A 206 4.09 7.55 -38.87
N SER A 207 4.70 8.43 -38.07
CA SER A 207 6.05 8.96 -38.34
C SER A 207 7.09 8.39 -37.38
N ASP A 208 6.75 8.26 -36.10
CA ASP A 208 7.65 7.84 -35.04
C ASP A 208 6.87 7.02 -34.01
N ILE A 209 7.59 6.14 -33.31
CA ILE A 209 7.06 5.33 -32.22
C ILE A 209 7.98 5.55 -31.02
N THR A 210 7.37 5.84 -29.88
CA THR A 210 8.08 6.02 -28.61
C THR A 210 7.83 4.82 -27.72
N LEU A 211 8.90 4.28 -27.11
CA LEU A 211 8.81 3.22 -26.10
C LEU A 211 9.57 3.69 -24.87
N GLN A 212 8.94 3.58 -23.71
CA GLN A 212 9.50 4.03 -22.44
C GLN A 212 9.54 2.86 -21.44
N HIS A 213 10.57 2.86 -20.60
CA HIS A 213 10.74 1.91 -19.51
C HIS A 213 11.34 2.68 -18.31
N PRO A 214 10.89 2.42 -17.07
CA PRO A 214 11.43 3.05 -15.86
C PRO A 214 12.89 2.66 -15.57
#